data_AF-A0A8A4K5W7-F1
#
_entry.id   AF-A0A8A4K5W7-F1
#
_cell.length_a   1.000
_cell.length_b   1.000
_cell.length_c   1.000
_cell.angle_alpha   90.00
_cell.angle_beta   90.00
_cell.angle_gamma   90.00
#
_symmetry.space_group_name_H-M   'P 1'
#
loop_
_entity.id
_entity.type
_entity.pdbx_description
1 polymer ?
#
loop_
_entity_poly.entity_id
_entity_poly.type
_entity_poly.pdbx_seq_one_letter_code
_entity_poly.pdbx_strand_id
1 'polypeptide(L)'
;MTKAPLLAIGLLIAQQAYAGSTTGSINVRLVIYSRCEINRSMGQSVPQVECGRQINAQPRVTQTVLKRQGSSGTNDRLVTVEW
;
A
#
# COMPACT_ATOMS: atom_id res chain seq x y z
N MET A 1 25.96 -61.52 -7.12
CA MET A 1 24.51 -61.34 -6.91
C MET A 1 24.23 -60.38 -5.75
N THR A 2 24.86 -59.19 -5.72
CA THR A 2 24.78 -58.25 -4.59
C THR A 2 24.11 -56.92 -4.95
N LYS A 3 23.65 -56.74 -6.19
CA LYS A 3 23.06 -55.50 -6.69
C LYS A 3 21.61 -55.29 -6.23
N ALA A 4 20.80 -56.34 -6.22
CA ALA A 4 19.41 -56.30 -5.76
C ALA A 4 19.25 -55.86 -4.28
N PRO A 5 20.03 -56.37 -3.31
CA PRO A 5 19.88 -55.94 -1.91
C PRO A 5 20.30 -54.48 -1.70
N LEU A 6 21.33 -53.99 -2.41
CA LEU A 6 21.74 -52.58 -2.36
C LEU A 6 20.64 -51.64 -2.87
N LEU A 7 19.93 -52.05 -3.91
CA LEU A 7 18.82 -51.29 -4.49
C LEU A 7 17.62 -51.25 -3.52
N ALA A 8 17.31 -52.37 -2.87
CA ALA A 8 16.27 -52.44 -1.84
C ALA A 8 16.58 -51.54 -0.62
N ILE A 9 17.84 -51.52 -0.17
CA ILE A 9 18.28 -50.65 0.93
C ILE A 9 18.17 -49.17 0.54
N GLY A 10 18.56 -48.80 -0.68
CA GLY A 10 18.41 -47.42 -1.17
C GLY A 10 16.95 -46.95 -1.23
N LEU A 11 16.03 -47.82 -1.63
CA LEU A 11 14.58 -47.55 -1.68
C LEU A 11 13.98 -47.32 -0.28
N LEU A 12 14.47 -48.02 0.75
CA LEU A 12 14.00 -47.85 2.14
C LEU A 12 14.45 -46.52 2.77
N ILE A 13 15.60 -45.99 2.35
CA ILE A 13 16.12 -44.71 2.85
C ILE A 13 15.38 -43.53 2.20
N ALA A 14 14.96 -43.67 0.94
CA ALA A 14 14.17 -42.66 0.23
C ALA A 14 12.79 -42.41 0.86
N GLN A 15 12.21 -43.40 1.54
CA GLN A 15 10.94 -43.24 2.28
C GLN A 15 11.09 -42.35 3.54
N GLN A 16 12.32 -42.18 4.04
CA GLN A 16 12.63 -41.38 5.23
C GLN A 16 12.98 -39.92 4.87
N ALA A 17 13.07 -39.59 3.57
CA ALA A 17 13.19 -38.22 3.10
C ALA A 17 11.82 -37.54 3.25
N TYR A 18 11.42 -37.32 4.50
CA TYR A 18 10.26 -36.50 4.84
C TYR A 18 10.40 -35.19 4.07
N ALA A 19 9.47 -34.96 3.15
CA ALA A 19 9.31 -33.69 2.49
C ALA A 19 9.28 -32.60 3.57
N GLY A 20 10.33 -31.79 3.65
CA GLY A 20 10.39 -30.67 4.57
C GLY A 20 9.32 -29.68 4.15
N SER A 21 8.12 -29.82 4.71
CA SER A 21 7.05 -28.86 4.50
C SER A 21 7.42 -27.60 5.28
N THR A 22 7.75 -26.52 4.59
CA THR A 22 7.80 -25.19 5.18
C THR A 22 6.37 -24.76 5.51
N THR A 23 5.89 -25.18 6.67
CA THR A 23 4.58 -24.74 7.19
C THR A 23 4.78 -23.45 7.97
N GLY A 24 3.86 -22.51 7.77
CA GLY A 24 3.89 -21.19 8.40
C GLY A 24 2.60 -20.45 8.10
N SER A 25 2.31 -19.42 8.88
CA SER A 25 1.12 -18.59 8.71
C SER A 25 1.48 -17.21 8.18
N ILE A 26 0.79 -16.73 7.14
CA ILE A 26 0.86 -15.35 6.70
C ILE A 26 -0.36 -14.62 7.26
N ASN A 27 -0.13 -13.63 8.12
CA ASN A 27 -1.20 -12.75 8.59
C ASN A 27 -1.27 -11.53 7.67
N VAL A 28 -2.40 -11.37 6.98
CA VAL A 28 -2.68 -10.20 6.11
C VAL A 28 -3.81 -9.39 6.73
N ARG A 29 -3.66 -8.06 6.72
CA ARG A 29 -4.71 -7.12 7.13
C ARG A 29 -5.01 -6.15 6.00
N LEU A 30 -6.24 -6.17 5.51
CA LEU A 30 -6.78 -5.16 4.60
C LEU A 30 -7.49 -4.08 5.42
N VAL A 31 -7.09 -2.83 5.25
CA VAL A 31 -7.78 -1.67 5.83
C VAL A 31 -8.43 -0.91 4.69
N ILE A 32 -9.76 -0.85 4.69
CA ILE A 32 -10.54 -0.05 3.73
C ILE A 32 -11.00 1.19 4.47
N TYR A 33 -10.54 2.35 4.02
CA TYR A 33 -10.99 3.63 4.55
C TYR A 33 -12.35 4.02 3.95
N SER A 34 -13.20 4.68 4.74
CA SER A 34 -14.43 5.28 4.22
C SER A 34 -14.13 6.43 3.25
N ARG A 35 -15.12 6.83 2.44
CA ARG A 35 -14.96 7.98 1.52
C ARG A 35 -14.63 9.24 2.32
N CYS A 36 -13.69 10.03 1.81
CA CYS A 36 -13.40 11.36 2.33
C CYS A 36 -14.30 12.40 1.63
N GLU A 37 -14.67 13.44 2.36
CA GLU A 37 -15.37 14.59 1.82
C GLU A 37 -14.37 15.70 1.46
N ILE A 38 -14.51 16.26 0.26
CA ILE A 38 -13.68 17.36 -0.22
C ILE A 38 -14.58 18.57 -0.40
N ASN A 39 -14.39 19.57 0.44
CA ASN A 39 -15.15 20.81 0.41
C ASN A 39 -14.28 21.97 -0.04
N ARG A 40 -14.79 22.74 -1.01
CA ARG A 40 -14.15 23.97 -1.48
C ARG A 40 -15.04 25.15 -1.13
N SER A 41 -14.78 25.76 0.02
CA SER A 41 -15.49 26.97 0.44
C SER A 41 -14.98 28.21 -0.31
N MET A 42 -15.88 29.12 -0.65
CA MET A 42 -15.48 30.42 -1.23
C MET A 42 -14.59 31.16 -0.25
N GLY A 43 -13.38 31.53 -0.71
CA GLY A 43 -12.37 32.24 0.10
C GLY A 43 -11.26 31.34 0.66
N GLN A 44 -11.37 30.02 0.60
CA GLN A 44 -10.26 29.13 0.96
C GLN A 44 -9.30 28.92 -0.21
N SER A 45 -7.99 28.99 0.07
CA SER A 45 -6.95 28.80 -0.96
C SER A 45 -6.66 27.32 -1.25
N VAL A 46 -6.97 26.44 -0.30
CA VAL A 46 -6.89 24.98 -0.40
C VAL A 46 -8.22 24.34 0.00
N PRO A 47 -8.61 23.20 -0.58
CA PRO A 47 -9.80 22.49 -0.16
C PRO A 47 -9.60 21.91 1.25
N GLN A 48 -10.69 21.86 2.01
CA GLN A 48 -10.74 21.05 3.21
C GLN A 48 -11.08 19.62 2.81
N VAL A 49 -10.27 18.68 3.27
CA VAL A 49 -10.52 17.25 3.10
C VAL A 49 -10.76 16.67 4.47
N GLU A 50 -11.87 15.97 4.65
CA GLU A 50 -12.25 15.32 5.90
C GLU A 50 -12.45 13.83 5.64
N CYS A 51 -11.57 13.00 6.20
CA CYS A 51 -11.67 11.54 6.12
C CYS A 51 -12.28 10.92 7.40
N GLY A 52 -12.94 11.73 8.23
CA GLY A 52 -13.51 11.35 9.50
C GLY A 52 -12.41 11.05 10.54
N ARG A 53 -12.65 10.05 11.39
CA ARG A 53 -11.70 9.67 12.47
C ARG A 53 -10.46 8.91 11.97
N GLN A 54 -10.21 8.86 10.67
CA GLN A 54 -9.17 8.03 10.08
C GLN A 54 -7.96 8.86 9.68
N ILE A 55 -7.10 9.16 10.66
CA ILE A 55 -5.93 10.02 10.46
C ILE A 55 -4.96 9.50 9.39
N ASN A 56 -4.84 8.17 9.25
CA ASN A 56 -3.99 7.54 8.24
C ASN A 56 -4.58 7.62 6.82
N ALA A 57 -5.84 8.05 6.67
CA ALA A 57 -6.47 8.31 5.38
C ALA A 57 -6.42 9.79 4.99
N GLN A 58 -6.02 10.67 5.92
CA GLN A 58 -6.00 12.10 5.71
C GLN A 58 -4.91 12.47 4.71
N PRO A 59 -5.24 13.00 3.52
CA PRO A 59 -4.24 13.32 2.53
C PRO A 59 -3.45 14.55 2.93
N ARG A 60 -2.23 14.63 2.40
CA ARG A 60 -1.46 15.85 2.43
C ARG A 60 -1.96 16.78 1.33
N VAL A 61 -2.28 18.02 1.73
CA VAL A 61 -2.73 19.07 0.82
C VAL A 61 -1.63 20.11 0.71
N THR A 62 -1.14 20.34 -0.50
CA THR A 62 -0.11 21.36 -0.78
C THR A 62 -0.59 22.35 -1.82
N GLN A 63 -0.04 23.56 -1.75
CA GLN A 63 -0.35 24.64 -2.69
C GLN A 63 0.94 25.26 -3.20
N THR A 64 1.06 25.37 -4.51
CA THR A 64 2.18 26.02 -5.19
C THR A 64 1.67 27.14 -6.09
N VAL A 65 2.34 28.28 -6.07
CA VAL A 65 2.04 29.39 -6.98
C VAL A 65 2.80 29.15 -8.27
N LEU A 66 2.08 28.95 -9.38
CA LEU A 66 2.67 28.63 -10.68
C LEU A 66 3.15 29.89 -11.40
N LYS A 67 2.38 30.98 -11.32
CA LYS A 67 2.72 32.25 -11.97
C LYS A 67 2.14 33.41 -11.18
N ARG A 68 2.99 34.39 -10.87
CA ARG A 68 2.57 35.68 -10.31
C ARG A 68 2.35 36.64 -11.47
N GLN A 69 1.13 36.74 -12.00
CA GLN A 69 0.82 37.81 -12.94
C GLN A 69 0.78 39.15 -12.17
N GLY A 70 1.49 40.16 -12.68
CA GLY A 70 1.58 41.49 -12.05
C GLY A 70 0.21 42.15 -11.88
N SER A 71 0.15 43.18 -11.01
CA SER A 71 -0.94 44.08 -10.54
C SER A 71 -2.40 43.59 -10.48
N SER A 72 -2.89 42.79 -11.44
CA SER A 72 -4.22 42.20 -11.48
C SER A 72 -4.26 40.82 -10.79
N GLY A 73 -4.14 40.84 -9.46
CA GLY A 73 -4.79 39.98 -8.43
C GLY A 73 -4.90 38.45 -8.51
N THR A 74 -4.82 37.80 -9.67
CA THR A 74 -5.07 36.37 -9.83
C THR A 74 -3.76 35.63 -10.06
N ASN A 75 -3.25 35.04 -8.97
CA ASN A 75 -2.13 34.10 -9.04
C ASN A 75 -2.66 32.75 -9.47
N ASP A 76 -2.10 32.19 -10.56
CA ASP A 76 -2.36 30.79 -10.92
C ASP A 76 -1.75 29.91 -9.84
N ARG A 77 -2.59 29.08 -9.22
CA ARG A 77 -2.22 28.22 -8.10
C ARG A 77 -2.50 26.77 -8.47
N LEU A 78 -1.49 25.93 -8.27
CA LEU A 78 -1.65 24.49 -8.29
C LEU A 78 -1.94 24.03 -6.86
N VAL A 79 -3.01 23.25 -6.71
CA VAL A 79 -3.33 22.57 -5.46
C VAL A 79 -3.19 21.08 -5.70
N THR A 80 -2.38 20.42 -4.88
CA THR A 80 -2.14 18.98 -4.95
C THR A 80 -2.66 18.31 -3.70
N VAL A 81 -3.39 17.21 -3.89
CA VAL A 81 -3.90 16.34 -2.82
C VAL A 81 -3.29 14.96 -3.03
N GLU A 82 -2.49 14.49 -2.06
CA GLU A 82 -1.70 13.26 -2.14
C GLU A 82 -1.97 12.33 -0.94
N TRP A 83 -2.06 11.02 -1.18
CA TRP A 83 -2.27 9.94 -0.20
C TRP A 83 -1.03 9.05 -0.07
#